data_AF-A0A246AH96-F1
#
_entry.id   AF-A0A246AH96-F1
#
_cell.length_a   1.000
_cell.length_b   1.000
_cell.length_c   1.000
_cell.angle_alpha   90.00
_cell.angle_beta   90.00
_cell.angle_gamma   90.00
#
_symmetry.space_group_name_H-M   'P 1'
#
loop_
_entity.id
_entity.type
_entity.pdbx_description
1 polymer ?
#
loop_
_entity_poly.entity_id
_entity_poly.type
_entity_poly.pdbx_seq_one_letter_code
_entity_poly.pdbx_strand_id
1 'polypeptide(L)'
;MDVSVGETPTDRGMVAQNHTGEITIGDSHEYGLVYDPFDKDFINQLIIKYLKTFTHFKDNSIIQTWNGIYPKMKNGETELVIAIAPGVTIINGLGGNGMTLSFGLCEQVIGARFSSQTL
;
A
#
# COMPACT_ATOMS: atom_id res chain seq x y z
N MET A 1 4.55 -7.85 4.68
CA MET A 1 5.46 -8.99 4.94
C MET A 1 5.48 -9.90 3.71
N ASP A 2 6.57 -10.64 3.50
CA ASP A 2 6.87 -11.64 2.43
C ASP A 2 7.62 -11.19 1.14
N VAL A 3 8.96 -11.07 1.22
CA VAL A 3 9.79 -10.85 0.04
C VAL A 3 9.96 -12.24 -0.57
N SER A 4 9.21 -12.50 -1.63
CA SER A 4 9.64 -13.50 -2.59
C SER A 4 10.78 -12.89 -3.40
N VAL A 5 12.02 -13.00 -2.91
CA VAL A 5 13.16 -13.20 -3.81
C VAL A 5 13.37 -14.71 -3.93
N GLY A 6 12.41 -15.37 -4.56
CA GLY A 6 12.45 -16.80 -4.86
C GLY A 6 12.10 -16.99 -6.33
N GLU A 7 13.12 -17.28 -7.13
CA GLU A 7 13.08 -18.02 -8.40
C GLU A 7 11.72 -18.09 -9.13
N THR A 8 11.26 -16.95 -9.65
CA THR A 8 10.31 -16.70 -10.76
C THR A 8 9.60 -15.36 -10.47
N PRO A 9 9.44 -14.44 -11.44
CA PRO A 9 8.58 -13.28 -11.24
C PRO A 9 7.19 -13.81 -10.86
N THR A 10 6.71 -13.49 -9.67
CA THR A 10 5.30 -13.74 -9.39
C THR A 10 4.50 -12.88 -10.38
N ASP A 11 3.60 -13.49 -11.14
CA ASP A 11 2.83 -12.90 -12.26
C ASP A 11 1.82 -11.82 -11.85
N ARG A 12 2.13 -11.02 -10.82
CA ARG A 12 1.20 -10.05 -10.23
C ARG A 12 1.87 -8.68 -10.20
N GLY A 13 1.51 -7.86 -11.17
CA GLY A 13 1.73 -6.41 -11.16
C GLY A 13 0.39 -5.67 -11.18
N MET A 14 0.39 -4.45 -10.67
CA MET A 14 -0.69 -3.50 -10.77
C MET A 14 -0.39 -2.47 -11.86
N VAL A 15 -1.42 -2.13 -12.64
CA VAL A 15 -1.38 -1.04 -13.62
C VAL A 15 -2.67 -0.26 -13.48
N ALA A 16 -2.57 1.04 -13.26
CA ALA A 16 -3.73 1.93 -13.15
C ALA A 16 -3.51 3.16 -14.03
N GLN A 17 -4.52 3.52 -14.80
CA GLN A 17 -4.52 4.72 -15.64
C GLN A 17 -5.40 5.80 -14.99
N ASN A 18 -4.92 7.05 -15.00
CA ASN A 18 -5.73 8.20 -14.58
C ASN A 18 -6.47 8.85 -15.77
N HIS A 19 -7.20 9.93 -15.50
CA HIS A 19 -8.01 10.61 -16.52
C HIS A 19 -7.19 11.35 -17.61
N THR A 20 -5.90 11.62 -17.40
CA THR A 20 -5.01 12.28 -18.37
C THR A 20 -4.26 11.28 -19.25
N GLY A 21 -4.38 9.98 -18.96
CA GLY A 21 -3.72 8.91 -19.69
C GLY A 21 -2.37 8.48 -19.10
N GLU A 22 -1.92 9.10 -18.01
CA GLU A 22 -0.72 8.69 -17.28
C GLU A 22 -0.97 7.34 -16.60
N ILE A 23 0.11 6.55 -16.51
CA ILE A 23 0.05 5.17 -16.02
C ILE A 23 0.87 5.07 -14.74
N THR A 24 0.24 4.58 -13.68
CA THR A 24 0.93 4.11 -12.47
C THR A 24 1.13 2.61 -12.57
N ILE A 25 2.37 2.16 -12.40
CA ILE A 25 2.77 0.75 -12.45
C ILE A 25 3.44 0.33 -11.16
N GLY A 26 3.28 -0.93 -10.79
CA GLY A 26 3.82 -1.50 -9.57
C GLY A 26 3.29 -2.91 -9.36
N ASP A 27 3.19 -3.42 -8.14
CA ASP A 27 3.99 -2.96 -7.01
C ASP A 27 5.04 -4.01 -6.64
N SER A 28 6.06 -3.56 -5.93
CA SER A 28 7.09 -4.42 -5.35
C SER A 28 7.05 -4.21 -3.85
N HIS A 29 7.34 -5.27 -3.09
CA HIS A 29 7.30 -5.19 -1.63
C HIS A 29 8.64 -5.60 -1.03
N GLU A 30 9.13 -4.76 -0.13
CA GLU A 30 10.23 -5.10 0.75
C GLU A 30 9.78 -5.10 2.20
N TYR A 31 10.32 -6.02 3.01
CA TYR A 31 9.96 -6.14 4.41
C TYR A 31 11.18 -6.04 5.29
N GLY A 32 11.08 -5.12 6.23
CA GLY A 32 12.10 -4.86 7.22
C GLY A 32 11.48 -4.18 8.43
N LEU A 33 12.22 -4.18 9.52
CA LEU A 33 11.93 -3.28 10.65
C LEU A 33 12.45 -1.87 10.39
N VAL A 34 13.46 -1.77 9.53
CA VAL A 34 14.09 -0.54 9.06
C VAL A 34 14.26 -0.66 7.55
N TYR A 35 14.25 0.48 6.88
CA TYR A 35 14.38 0.58 5.43
C TYR A 35 15.58 1.45 5.10
N ASP A 36 16.22 1.15 3.96
CA ASP A 36 17.26 2.02 3.43
C ASP A 36 16.65 3.40 3.14
N PRO A 37 17.32 4.50 3.49
CA PRO A 37 16.84 5.83 3.12
C PRO A 37 16.83 6.08 1.60
N PHE A 38 17.52 5.27 0.81
CA PHE A 38 17.62 5.40 -0.64
C PHE A 38 16.85 4.32 -1.39
N ASP A 39 16.26 4.73 -2.51
CA ASP A 39 15.58 3.83 -3.43
C ASP A 39 16.55 2.90 -4.16
N LYS A 40 16.10 1.66 -4.36
CA LYS A 40 16.84 0.64 -5.11
C LYS A 40 16.40 0.65 -6.57
N ASP A 41 17.12 1.39 -7.40
CA ASP A 41 16.80 1.58 -8.82
C ASP A 41 16.59 0.25 -9.59
N PHE A 42 17.32 -0.81 -9.24
CA PHE A 42 17.16 -2.11 -9.92
C PHE A 42 15.73 -2.67 -9.82
N ILE A 43 14.98 -2.35 -8.76
CA ILE A 43 13.59 -2.77 -8.60
C ILE A 43 12.71 -2.10 -9.66
N ASN A 44 12.89 -0.79 -9.88
CA ASN A 44 12.19 -0.05 -10.93
C ASN A 44 12.48 -0.63 -12.32
N GLN A 45 13.74 -0.97 -12.58
CA GLN A 45 14.14 -1.60 -13.84
C GLN A 45 13.45 -2.96 -14.06
N LEU A 46 13.30 -3.77 -13.01
CA LEU A 46 12.61 -5.07 -13.09
C LEU A 46 11.11 -4.89 -13.40
N ILE A 47 10.43 -3.95 -12.73
CA ILE A 47 9.01 -3.66 -12.98
C ILE A 47 8.80 -3.23 -14.43
N ILE A 48 9.61 -2.30 -14.93
CA ILE A 48 9.52 -1.81 -16.31
C ILE A 48 9.82 -2.93 -17.30
N LYS A 49 10.84 -3.75 -17.03
CA LYS A 49 11.21 -4.89 -17.89
C LYS A 49 10.06 -5.89 -17.99
N TYR A 50 9.43 -6.23 -16.86
CA TYR A 50 8.28 -7.14 -16.83
C TYR A 50 7.10 -6.56 -17.60
N LEU A 51 6.73 -5.30 -17.34
CA LEU A 51 5.62 -4.63 -18.01
C LEU A 51 5.78 -4.62 -19.54
N LYS A 52 7.00 -4.39 -20.04
CA LYS A 52 7.32 -4.41 -21.48
C LYS A 52 7.16 -5.77 -22.15
N THR A 53 7.01 -6.86 -21.40
CA THR A 53 6.78 -8.20 -21.99
C THR A 53 5.36 -8.37 -22.54
N PHE A 54 4.41 -7.55 -22.10
CA PHE A 54 2.99 -7.67 -22.50
C PHE A 54 2.32 -6.32 -22.82
N THR A 55 3.05 -5.21 -22.82
CA THR A 55 2.50 -3.87 -23.12
C THR A 55 3.34 -3.11 -24.13
N HIS A 56 2.67 -2.20 -24.84
CA HIS A 56 3.29 -1.24 -25.75
C HIS A 56 2.74 0.15 -25.47
N PHE A 57 3.57 1.05 -24.94
CA PHE A 57 3.19 2.44 -24.67
C PHE A 57 3.66 3.36 -25.80
N LYS A 58 2.85 4.39 -26.08
CA LYS A 58 3.21 5.46 -27.04
C LYS A 58 4.40 6.29 -26.55
N ASP A 59 4.46 6.48 -25.23
CA ASP A 59 5.54 7.17 -24.53
C ASP A 59 5.93 6.33 -23.31
N ASN A 60 7.23 6.18 -23.06
CA ASN A 60 7.78 5.42 -21.94
C ASN A 60 8.56 6.32 -20.96
N SER A 61 8.41 7.65 -21.05
CA SER A 61 9.05 8.58 -20.13
C SER A 61 8.57 8.31 -18.69
N ILE A 62 9.52 8.11 -17.78
CA ILE A 62 9.22 8.04 -16.35
C ILE A 62 9.07 9.47 -15.83
N ILE A 63 7.88 9.80 -15.35
CA ILE A 63 7.58 11.15 -14.81
C ILE A 63 8.02 11.23 -13.34
N GLN A 64 7.82 10.16 -12.57
CA GLN A 64 8.14 10.10 -11.15
C GLN A 64 8.28 8.65 -10.67
N THR A 65 9.09 8.47 -9.63
CA THR A 65 9.19 7.24 -8.83
C THR A 65 8.92 7.58 -7.37
N TRP A 66 8.30 6.67 -6.62
CA TRP A 66 8.11 6.82 -5.19
C TRP A 66 8.03 5.45 -4.52
N ASN A 67 8.28 5.43 -3.22
CA ASN A 67 7.99 4.30 -2.35
C ASN A 67 7.03 4.74 -1.24
N GLY A 68 6.49 3.78 -0.50
CA GLY A 68 5.67 4.04 0.66
C GLY A 68 5.88 2.96 1.72
N ILE A 69 5.66 3.31 2.98
CA ILE A 69 5.76 2.38 4.11
C ILE A 69 4.35 1.97 4.53
N TYR A 70 4.07 0.67 4.46
CA TYR A 70 2.81 0.10 4.92
C TYR A 70 2.98 -0.55 6.30
N PRO A 71 2.48 0.09 7.38
CA PRO A 71 2.42 -0.57 8.68
C PRO A 71 1.46 -1.75 8.59
N LYS A 72 1.94 -2.93 8.94
CA LYS A 72 1.18 -4.19 8.89
C LYS A 72 1.29 -4.92 10.22
N MET A 73 0.14 -5.37 10.70
CA MET A 73 0.02 -6.15 11.92
C MET A 73 0.65 -7.54 11.72
N LYS A 74 1.43 -8.01 12.70
CA LYS A 74 2.07 -9.35 12.67
C LYS A 74 1.28 -10.43 13.40
N ASN A 75 0.23 -10.04 14.13
CA ASN A 75 -0.62 -10.92 14.94
C ASN A 75 -1.87 -11.41 14.20
N GLY A 76 -2.00 -11.12 12.90
CA GLY A 76 -3.14 -11.56 12.08
C GLY A 76 -4.32 -10.58 12.03
N GLU A 77 -4.31 -9.54 12.88
CA GLU A 77 -5.31 -8.47 12.82
C GLU A 77 -5.20 -7.68 11.52
N THR A 78 -6.31 -7.07 11.08
CA THR A 78 -6.38 -6.31 9.84
C THR A 78 -5.98 -4.84 10.01
N GLU A 79 -6.14 -4.29 11.22
CA GLU A 79 -5.80 -2.92 11.58
C GLU A 79 -5.44 -2.79 13.07
N LEU A 80 -4.97 -1.60 13.45
CA LEU A 80 -4.78 -1.17 14.82
C LEU A 80 -5.82 -0.09 15.14
N VAL A 81 -6.69 -0.35 16.12
CA VAL A 81 -7.60 0.66 16.69
C VAL A 81 -7.40 0.71 18.20
N ILE A 82 -6.84 1.81 18.71
CA ILE A 82 -6.55 1.97 20.14
C ILE A 82 -6.96 3.35 20.65
N ALA A 83 -7.50 3.41 21.86
CA ALA A 83 -7.70 4.65 22.60
C ALA A 83 -6.47 4.92 23.47
N ILE A 84 -5.84 6.09 23.31
CA ILE A 84 -4.59 6.42 24.00
C ILE A 84 -4.76 7.49 25.09
N ALA A 85 -5.85 8.26 25.04
CA ALA A 85 -6.23 9.25 26.03
C ALA A 85 -7.73 9.56 25.89
N PRO A 86 -8.37 10.22 26.87
CA PRO A 86 -9.76 10.66 26.73
C PRO A 86 -9.96 11.47 25.44
N GLY A 87 -10.87 11.02 24.58
CA GLY A 87 -11.17 11.65 23.29
C GLY A 87 -10.16 11.38 22.17
N VAL A 88 -9.08 10.63 22.41
CA VAL A 88 -8.01 10.40 21.41
C VAL A 88 -7.95 8.93 20.97
N THR A 89 -8.00 8.71 19.66
CA THR A 89 -7.95 7.37 19.03
C THR A 89 -6.87 7.35 17.96
N ILE A 90 -6.12 6.25 17.90
CA ILE A 90 -5.26 5.93 16.78
C ILE A 90 -5.95 4.83 15.97
N ILE A 91 -6.09 5.07 14.66
CA ILE A 91 -6.50 4.09 13.66
C ILE A 91 -5.35 3.98 12.65
N ASN A 92 -4.73 2.80 12.53
CA ASN A 92 -3.57 2.59 11.65
C ASN A 92 -3.43 1.10 11.27
N GLY A 93 -2.33 0.69 10.64
CA GLY A 93 -1.96 -0.73 10.49
C GLY A 93 -2.66 -1.49 9.35
N LEU A 94 -3.32 -0.78 8.42
CA LEU A 94 -4.12 -1.40 7.35
C LEU A 94 -3.31 -2.13 6.26
N GLY A 95 -1.98 -2.16 6.35
CA GLY A 95 -1.13 -3.02 5.52
C GLY A 95 -1.26 -2.84 4.00
N GLY A 96 -1.51 -1.62 3.53
CA GLY A 96 -1.68 -1.30 2.10
C GLY A 96 -3.16 -1.21 1.65
N ASN A 97 -4.11 -1.61 2.50
CA ASN A 97 -5.53 -1.60 2.16
C ASN A 97 -6.26 -0.31 2.58
N GLY A 98 -5.51 0.74 2.91
CA GLY A 98 -6.04 1.98 3.48
C GLY A 98 -7.10 2.65 2.60
N MET A 99 -6.80 2.83 1.31
CA MET A 99 -7.73 3.47 0.38
C MET A 99 -9.03 2.68 0.21
N THR A 100 -8.96 1.35 0.28
CA THR A 100 -10.12 0.48 0.10
C THR A 100 -10.99 0.38 1.35
N LEU A 101 -10.36 0.25 2.53
CA LEU A 101 -11.07 -0.11 3.77
C LEU A 101 -11.38 1.08 4.67
N SER A 102 -10.70 2.22 4.51
CA SER A 102 -10.78 3.34 5.45
C SER A 102 -12.19 3.86 5.70
N PHE A 103 -13.03 4.01 4.67
CA PHE A 103 -14.39 4.53 4.84
C PHE A 103 -15.25 3.61 5.71
N GLY A 104 -15.29 2.31 5.40
CA GLY A 104 -16.08 1.35 6.18
C GLY A 104 -15.54 1.16 7.59
N LEU A 105 -14.22 1.13 7.76
CA LEU A 105 -13.60 1.05 9.09
C LEU A 105 -13.93 2.28 9.95
N CYS A 106 -13.77 3.48 9.39
CA CYS A 106 -14.08 4.71 10.11
C CYS A 106 -15.56 4.81 10.48
N GLU A 107 -16.48 4.40 9.60
CA GLU A 107 -17.90 4.33 9.91
C GLU A 107 -18.17 3.47 11.15
N GLN A 108 -17.59 2.27 11.21
CA GLN A 108 -17.73 1.35 12.34
C GLN A 108 -17.13 1.93 13.63
N VAL A 109 -15.88 2.39 13.56
CA VAL A 109 -15.14 2.86 14.74
C VAL A 109 -15.73 4.15 15.30
N ILE A 110 -16.06 5.11 14.44
CA ILE A 110 -16.63 6.39 14.84
C ILE A 110 -18.09 6.20 15.29
N GLY A 111 -18.89 5.42 14.54
CA GLY A 111 -20.27 5.12 14.89
C GLY A 111 -20.40 4.47 16.27
N ALA A 112 -19.55 3.48 16.58
CA ALA A 112 -19.53 2.81 17.89
C ALA A 112 -19.32 3.78 19.08
N ARG A 113 -18.60 4.90 18.87
CA ARG A 113 -18.37 5.90 19.93
C ARG A 113 -19.57 6.79 20.23
N PHE A 114 -20.38 7.10 19.22
CA PHE A 114 -21.55 7.95 19.41
C PHE A 114 -22.78 7.14 19.84
N SER A 115 -22.87 5.88 19.44
CA SER A 115 -23.93 4.97 19.91
C SER A 115 -23.83 4.64 21.40
N SER A 116 -22.64 4.80 22.02
CA SER A 116 -22.40 4.52 23.45
C SER A 116 -22.62 5.74 24.36
N GLN A 117 -23.03 6.90 23.83
CA GLN A 117 -23.35 8.12 24.59
C GLN A 117 -24.85 8.39 24.78
N THR A 118 -25.73 7.49 24.33
CA THR A 118 -27.17 7.59 24.60
C THR A 118 -27.55 6.54 25.64
N LEU A 119 -27.52 6.91 26.91
CA LEU A 119 -28.39 6.50 28.03
C LEU A 119 -27.93 7.19 29.32
#